data_AF-A0A5C6RN05-F1
#
_entry.id   AF-A0A5C6RN05-F1
#
_cell.length_a   1.000
_cell.length_b   1.000
_cell.length_c   1.000
_cell.angle_alpha   90.00
_cell.angle_beta   90.00
_cell.angle_gamma   90.00
#
_symmetry.space_group_name_H-M   'P 1'
#
loop_
_entity.id
_entity.type
_entity.pdbx_description
1 polymer ?
#
loop_
_entity_poly.entity_id
_entity_poly.type
_entity_poly.pdbx_seq_one_letter_code
_entity_poly.pdbx_strand_id
1 'polypeptide(L)'
;MLRSRHMCFWSAVNPSIYTSGMGMESKFKTLELLPEAYRPLSALLPAGTGHQERQSRIQRAGMAYPLIVKPDLGFRGLLVQLVSTPDEMNAYLDRFPVDFIAQEWLPHPFEAGVLYHRMPGEHKGQVTSVTTKEFLSVCGDGASTVLDLIHRHPRALLQLERIRQQYPDKLAQVPGQGELVSLGIVGNHAKGTRFINSNGLIGPELNGFFDELALQIPGFYYGRFDLKYSHPASLHTGEGLKIIELNGVCSEPTHIYDPAKGTYFSALRDIARHWGIISRIARRQRKAGVPVMTHLQTAKAFLKLFTYQKRVRHWIRAAAAPHTSPVGTAQG
;
A
#
# COMPACT_ATOMS: atom_id res chain seq x y z
N MET A 1 3.55 21.26 16.36
CA MET A 1 4.19 21.08 17.69
C MET A 1 3.89 22.22 18.65
N LEU A 2 4.27 23.48 18.37
CA LEU A 2 4.02 24.61 19.29
C LEU A 2 2.52 24.87 19.58
N ARG A 3 1.63 24.67 18.59
CA ARG A 3 0.18 24.81 18.76
C ARG A 3 -0.54 23.62 19.42
N SER A 4 0.09 22.44 19.50
CA SER A 4 -0.55 21.21 20.01
C SER A 4 -0.19 20.87 21.46
N ARG A 5 0.80 21.57 22.05
CA ARG A 5 1.28 21.40 23.44
C ARG A 5 1.68 19.97 23.84
N HIS A 6 1.86 19.07 22.88
CA HIS A 6 2.34 17.71 23.08
C HIS A 6 3.02 17.22 21.79
N MET A 7 4.23 16.66 21.88
CA MET A 7 4.97 16.22 20.68
C MET A 7 4.23 15.11 19.95
N CYS A 8 3.60 14.18 20.66
CA CYS A 8 2.90 13.01 20.09
C CYS A 8 1.43 13.25 19.72
N PHE A 9 1.01 14.50 19.53
CA PHE A 9 -0.41 14.87 19.37
C PHE A 9 -1.16 14.09 18.28
N TRP A 10 -0.47 13.63 17.24
CA TRP A 10 -1.05 12.86 16.15
C TRP A 10 -1.70 11.55 16.62
N SER A 11 -1.28 10.98 17.75
CA SER A 11 -1.76 9.67 18.19
C SER A 11 -3.20 9.68 18.70
N ALA A 12 -3.81 10.85 18.84
CA ALA A 12 -5.22 10.99 19.18
C ALA A 12 -6.11 11.11 17.93
N VAL A 13 -5.51 11.20 16.73
CA VAL A 13 -6.22 11.53 15.48
C VAL A 13 -7.14 10.41 15.05
N ASN A 14 -6.64 9.16 15.02
CA ASN A 14 -7.43 7.98 14.68
C ASN A 14 -7.34 6.97 15.83
N PRO A 15 -8.25 7.00 16.84
CA PRO A 15 -8.15 6.10 18.00
C PRO A 15 -8.24 4.60 17.67
N SER A 16 -8.87 4.23 16.56
CA SER A 16 -9.02 2.84 16.13
C SER A 16 -7.79 2.27 15.44
N ILE A 17 -6.85 3.12 15.02
CA ILE A 17 -5.62 2.71 14.34
C ILE A 17 -4.46 2.86 15.32
N TYR A 18 -3.67 1.79 15.48
CA TYR A 18 -2.48 1.84 16.33
C TYR A 18 -1.54 2.98 15.88
N THR A 19 -1.00 3.75 16.83
CA THR A 19 -0.26 5.01 16.61
C THR A 19 -0.96 6.06 15.73
N SER A 20 -2.28 5.91 15.52
CA SER A 20 -3.07 6.62 14.51
C SER A 20 -2.57 6.42 13.07
N GLY A 21 -1.79 5.38 12.81
CA GLY A 21 -1.16 5.09 11.52
C GLY A 21 0.12 5.90 11.28
N MET A 22 0.94 6.10 12.32
CA MET A 22 2.29 6.65 12.19
C MET A 22 3.36 5.54 12.03
N GLY A 23 2.96 4.27 12.02
CA GLY A 23 3.82 3.11 11.93
C GLY A 23 3.48 2.05 12.97
N MET A 24 3.87 0.80 12.68
CA MET A 24 3.60 -0.41 13.48
C MET A 24 2.12 -0.82 13.54
N GLU A 25 1.21 -0.15 12.85
CA GLU A 25 -0.14 -0.66 12.65
C GLU A 25 -0.14 -1.95 11.82
N SER A 26 -0.99 -2.89 12.22
CA SER A 26 -1.29 -4.10 11.44
C SER A 26 -2.15 -3.70 10.25
N LYS A 27 -1.71 -4.02 9.03
CA LYS A 27 -2.52 -3.80 7.82
C LYS A 27 -3.77 -4.66 7.85
N PHE A 28 -3.70 -5.88 8.39
CA PHE A 28 -4.85 -6.76 8.50
C PHE A 28 -5.90 -6.14 9.41
N LYS A 29 -5.53 -5.74 10.64
CA LYS A 29 -6.47 -5.10 11.57
C LYS A 29 -7.04 -3.80 11.03
N THR A 30 -6.24 -3.02 10.29
CA THR A 30 -6.71 -1.74 9.73
C THR A 30 -7.67 -1.97 8.56
N LEU A 31 -7.46 -3.02 7.76
CA LEU A 31 -8.42 -3.48 6.76
C LEU A 31 -9.70 -4.02 7.40
N GLU A 32 -9.60 -4.66 8.56
CA GLU A 32 -10.76 -5.19 9.29
C GLU A 32 -11.71 -4.10 9.79
N LEU A 33 -11.25 -2.84 9.90
CA LEU A 33 -12.09 -1.69 10.24
C LEU A 33 -13.01 -1.25 9.09
N LEU A 34 -12.71 -1.67 7.85
CA LEU A 34 -13.51 -1.32 6.69
C LEU A 34 -14.75 -2.23 6.59
N PRO A 35 -15.88 -1.73 6.06
CA PRO A 35 -17.03 -2.56 5.77
C PRO A 35 -16.65 -3.70 4.82
N GLU A 36 -17.18 -4.90 5.05
CA GLU A 36 -16.81 -6.11 4.32
C GLU A 36 -16.98 -5.98 2.81
N ALA A 37 -18.04 -5.28 2.37
CA ALA A 37 -18.32 -5.01 0.97
C ALA A 37 -17.13 -4.35 0.24
N TYR A 38 -16.39 -3.47 0.93
CA TYR A 38 -15.33 -2.66 0.32
C TYR A 38 -13.92 -3.19 0.55
N ARG A 39 -13.72 -4.27 1.32
CA ARG A 39 -12.37 -4.84 1.48
C ARG A 39 -12.22 -6.14 0.68
N PRO A 40 -11.00 -6.47 0.23
CA PRO A 40 -10.72 -7.76 -0.35
C PRO A 40 -10.79 -8.87 0.71
N LEU A 41 -11.13 -10.08 0.28
CA LEU A 41 -10.91 -11.28 1.08
C LEU A 41 -9.45 -11.35 1.50
N SER A 42 -9.21 -11.62 2.78
CA SER A 42 -7.85 -11.70 3.32
C SER A 42 -7.77 -12.58 4.56
N ALA A 43 -6.58 -13.10 4.82
CA ALA A 43 -6.27 -13.88 6.00
C ALA A 43 -4.88 -13.51 6.55
N LEU A 44 -4.79 -13.32 7.87
CA LEU A 44 -3.51 -13.21 8.55
C LEU A 44 -2.85 -14.60 8.65
N LEU A 45 -1.60 -14.66 8.25
CA LEU A 45 -0.70 -15.81 8.30
C LEU A 45 0.47 -15.48 9.25
N PRO A 46 0.35 -15.80 10.56
CA PRO A 46 1.40 -15.54 11.53
C PRO A 46 2.70 -16.28 11.19
N ALA A 47 3.84 -15.69 11.54
CA ALA A 47 5.15 -16.33 11.41
C ALA A 47 5.19 -17.66 12.18
N GLY A 48 5.83 -18.68 11.60
CA GLY A 48 5.92 -20.01 12.20
C GLY A 48 4.66 -20.88 12.06
N THR A 49 3.59 -20.37 11.45
CA THR A 49 2.41 -21.20 11.11
C THR A 49 2.79 -22.27 10.10
N GLY A 50 2.43 -23.53 10.35
CA GLY A 50 2.67 -24.64 9.42
C GLY A 50 1.82 -24.57 8.14
N HIS A 51 2.27 -25.24 7.08
CA HIS A 51 1.66 -25.15 5.73
C HIS A 51 0.17 -25.52 5.71
N GLN A 52 -0.23 -26.57 6.44
CA GLN A 52 -1.64 -26.99 6.53
C GLN A 52 -2.54 -25.92 7.16
N GLU A 53 -2.08 -25.28 8.24
CA GLU A 53 -2.85 -24.22 8.91
C GLU A 53 -2.91 -22.96 8.06
N ARG A 54 -1.84 -22.62 7.31
CA ARG A 54 -1.90 -21.53 6.31
C ARG A 54 -2.99 -21.81 5.28
N GLN A 55 -2.99 -23.01 4.69
CA GLN A 55 -3.99 -23.38 3.70
C GLN A 55 -5.41 -23.40 4.28
N SER A 56 -5.58 -23.89 5.51
CA SER A 56 -6.88 -23.86 6.20
C SER A 56 -7.40 -22.43 6.38
N ARG A 57 -6.53 -21.47 6.72
CA ARG A 57 -6.90 -20.05 6.81
C ARG A 57 -7.33 -19.47 5.47
N ILE A 58 -6.64 -19.81 4.37
CA ILE A 58 -7.02 -19.39 3.02
C ILE A 58 -8.42 -19.91 2.67
N GLN A 59 -8.67 -21.20 2.92
CA GLN A 59 -9.96 -21.84 2.64
C GLN A 59 -11.09 -21.25 3.49
N ARG A 60 -10.87 -21.04 4.80
CA ARG A 60 -11.85 -20.40 5.69
C ARG A 60 -12.19 -18.98 5.27
N ALA A 61 -11.23 -18.26 4.67
CA ALA A 61 -11.44 -16.92 4.13
C ALA A 61 -12.10 -16.93 2.72
N GLY A 62 -12.42 -18.10 2.15
CA GLY A 62 -13.07 -18.23 0.85
C GLY A 62 -12.19 -17.81 -0.34
N MET A 63 -10.87 -17.77 -0.16
CA MET A 63 -9.94 -17.30 -1.17
C MET A 63 -9.48 -18.43 -2.11
N ALA A 64 -9.25 -18.06 -3.38
CA ALA A 64 -8.65 -18.93 -4.39
C ALA A 64 -7.38 -18.27 -4.96
N TYR A 65 -6.45 -19.09 -5.45
CA TYR A 65 -5.24 -18.60 -6.11
C TYR A 65 -5.57 -18.03 -7.50
N PRO A 66 -4.83 -17.01 -7.98
CA PRO A 66 -3.64 -16.44 -7.36
C PRO A 66 -3.95 -15.47 -6.19
N LEU A 67 -2.99 -15.33 -5.27
CA LEU A 67 -3.10 -14.48 -4.07
C LEU A 67 -1.96 -13.46 -4.03
N ILE A 68 -2.22 -12.30 -3.44
CA ILE A 68 -1.17 -11.37 -3.03
C ILE A 68 -0.78 -11.69 -1.59
N VAL A 69 0.49 -12.00 -1.37
CA VAL A 69 1.07 -12.06 -0.03
C VAL A 69 1.86 -10.78 0.25
N LYS A 70 1.63 -10.18 1.42
CA LYS A 70 2.34 -8.99 1.88
C LYS A 70 2.57 -9.02 3.39
N PRO A 71 3.66 -8.47 3.94
CA PRO A 71 3.84 -8.42 5.38
C PRO A 71 2.71 -7.65 6.05
N ASP A 72 2.30 -8.08 7.24
CA ASP A 72 1.25 -7.38 7.99
C ASP A 72 1.70 -5.97 8.41
N LEU A 73 2.95 -5.83 8.83
CA LEU A 73 3.55 -4.55 9.20
C LEU A 73 4.20 -3.84 8.00
N GLY A 74 4.13 -2.51 7.93
CA GLY A 74 4.42 -1.69 6.73
C GLY A 74 5.83 -1.79 6.13
N PHE A 75 5.92 -1.94 4.79
CA PHE A 75 7.19 -1.89 4.04
C PHE A 75 7.15 -1.27 2.64
N ARG A 76 6.34 -0.23 2.35
CA ARG A 76 6.38 0.48 1.03
C ARG A 76 6.48 -0.45 -0.21
N GLY A 77 5.77 -1.58 -0.19
CA GLY A 77 5.77 -2.59 -1.26
C GLY A 77 6.94 -3.60 -1.29
N LEU A 78 7.76 -3.67 -0.24
CA LEU A 78 8.76 -4.72 -0.01
C LEU A 78 8.08 -6.00 0.43
N LEU A 79 8.61 -7.14 0.00
CA LEU A 79 8.07 -8.47 0.28
C LEU A 79 6.61 -8.70 -0.18
N VAL A 80 6.13 -7.88 -1.12
CA VAL A 80 4.83 -8.09 -1.76
C VAL A 80 5.05 -8.99 -2.98
N GLN A 81 4.36 -10.11 -3.02
CA GLN A 81 4.48 -11.12 -4.07
C GLN A 81 3.09 -11.61 -4.50
N LEU A 82 2.89 -11.79 -5.80
CA LEU A 82 1.76 -12.56 -6.34
C LEU A 82 2.19 -14.03 -6.36
N VAL A 83 1.38 -14.90 -5.76
CA VAL A 83 1.63 -16.34 -5.71
C VAL A 83 0.47 -17.09 -6.36
N SER A 84 0.79 -18.03 -7.23
CA SER A 84 -0.17 -18.74 -8.07
C SER A 84 -0.55 -20.12 -7.52
N THR A 85 0.24 -20.65 -6.58
CA THR A 85 -0.01 -21.97 -5.96
C THR A 85 0.29 -21.96 -4.46
N PRO A 86 -0.25 -22.92 -3.69
CA PRO A 86 0.12 -23.11 -2.29
C PRO A 86 1.62 -23.34 -2.08
N ASP A 87 2.27 -24.08 -2.98
CA ASP A 87 3.69 -24.38 -2.88
C ASP A 87 4.54 -23.11 -3.09
N GLU A 88 4.19 -22.28 -4.07
CA GLU A 88 4.85 -20.98 -4.28
C GLU A 88 4.69 -20.08 -3.05
N MET A 89 3.48 -20.03 -2.47
CA MET A 89 3.22 -19.29 -1.24
C MET A 89 4.10 -19.79 -0.10
N ASN A 90 4.10 -21.09 0.18
CA ASN A 90 4.84 -21.65 1.31
C ASN A 90 6.34 -21.44 1.16
N ALA A 91 6.89 -21.72 -0.03
CA ALA A 91 8.31 -21.49 -0.33
C ALA A 91 8.68 -20.01 -0.16
N TYR A 92 7.80 -19.08 -0.52
CA TYR A 92 8.04 -17.66 -0.33
C TYR A 92 8.01 -17.24 1.14
N LEU A 93 6.97 -17.63 1.88
CA LEU A 93 6.76 -17.23 3.27
C LEU A 93 7.83 -17.80 4.20
N ASP A 94 8.31 -19.03 3.96
CA ASP A 94 9.30 -19.69 4.80
C ASP A 94 10.68 -19.00 4.77
N ARG A 95 10.94 -18.15 3.78
CA ARG A 95 12.17 -17.34 3.70
C ARG A 95 12.19 -16.20 4.71
N PHE A 96 11.05 -15.79 5.25
CA PHE A 96 10.92 -14.58 6.05
C PHE A 96 10.13 -14.85 7.33
N PRO A 97 10.76 -14.79 8.52
CA PRO A 97 10.08 -15.03 9.79
C PRO A 97 9.29 -13.79 10.25
N VAL A 98 8.28 -13.40 9.48
CA VAL A 98 7.36 -12.29 9.77
C VAL A 98 5.92 -12.69 9.50
N ASP A 99 4.98 -11.98 10.12
CA ASP A 99 3.56 -12.17 9.84
C ASP A 99 3.24 -11.62 8.45
N PHE A 100 2.51 -12.41 7.68
CA PHE A 100 2.01 -12.06 6.36
C PHE A 100 0.49 -11.97 6.35
N ILE A 101 -0.02 -11.28 5.34
CA ILE A 101 -1.41 -11.27 4.93
C ILE A 101 -1.45 -11.92 3.56
N ALA A 102 -2.26 -12.96 3.41
CA ALA A 102 -2.74 -13.37 2.10
C ALA A 102 -4.02 -12.60 1.78
N GLN A 103 -4.11 -12.08 0.57
CA GLN A 103 -5.22 -11.27 0.09
C GLN A 103 -5.59 -11.73 -1.32
N GLU A 104 -6.89 -11.77 -1.64
CA GLU A 104 -7.32 -12.14 -3.00
C GLU A 104 -6.67 -11.25 -4.05
N TRP A 105 -6.36 -11.84 -5.21
CA TRP A 105 -5.89 -11.05 -6.34
C TRP A 105 -7.05 -10.33 -7.02
N LEU A 106 -6.96 -9.01 -7.09
CA LEU A 106 -7.95 -8.16 -7.76
C LEU A 106 -7.41 -7.78 -9.16
N PRO A 107 -7.96 -8.35 -10.25
CA PRO A 107 -7.55 -8.06 -11.63
C PRO A 107 -8.16 -6.75 -12.16
N HIS A 108 -8.34 -5.78 -11.27
CA HIS A 108 -8.87 -4.47 -11.61
C HIS A 108 -7.79 -3.60 -12.28
N PRO A 109 -8.10 -2.95 -13.42
CA PRO A 109 -7.11 -2.20 -14.20
C PRO A 109 -6.78 -0.82 -13.61
N PHE A 110 -7.61 -0.31 -12.69
CA PHE A 110 -7.40 1.00 -12.10
C PHE A 110 -7.05 0.91 -10.61
N GLU A 111 -6.13 1.78 -10.20
CA GLU A 111 -5.73 1.95 -8.81
C GLU A 111 -5.68 3.45 -8.47
N ALA A 112 -6.16 3.82 -7.28
CA ALA A 112 -6.13 5.20 -6.81
C ALA A 112 -5.85 5.29 -5.31
N GLY A 113 -5.22 6.40 -4.91
CA GLY A 113 -5.11 6.81 -3.52
C GLY A 113 -6.01 8.03 -3.26
N VAL A 114 -6.94 7.92 -2.31
CA VAL A 114 -7.86 8.99 -1.92
C VAL A 114 -7.57 9.40 -0.48
N LEU A 115 -7.10 10.64 -0.28
CA LEU A 115 -6.85 11.20 1.04
C LEU A 115 -8.07 11.96 1.53
N TYR A 116 -8.60 11.52 2.66
CA TYR A 116 -9.82 12.04 3.25
C TYR A 116 -9.57 12.53 4.67
N HIS A 117 -10.34 13.53 5.10
CA HIS A 117 -10.44 13.88 6.50
C HIS A 117 -11.85 14.32 6.92
N ARG A 118 -12.16 14.18 8.21
CA ARG A 118 -13.37 14.68 8.86
C ARG A 118 -13.02 15.20 10.24
N MET A 119 -13.67 16.27 10.69
CA MET A 119 -13.45 16.71 12.06
C MET A 119 -14.25 15.86 13.05
N PRO A 120 -13.74 15.62 14.26
CA PRO A 120 -14.51 15.01 15.33
C PRO A 120 -15.81 15.76 15.59
N GLY A 121 -16.91 15.01 15.67
CA GLY A 121 -18.27 15.52 15.85
C GLY A 121 -18.99 15.99 14.58
N GLU A 122 -18.31 16.05 13.43
CA GLU A 122 -18.95 16.41 12.15
C GLU A 122 -19.34 15.15 11.37
N HIS A 123 -20.45 15.18 10.63
CA HIS A 123 -20.88 14.07 9.77
C HIS A 123 -20.26 14.14 8.37
N LYS A 124 -19.82 15.33 7.96
CA LYS A 124 -19.24 15.58 6.64
C LYS A 124 -17.76 15.92 6.77
N GLY A 125 -16.99 15.42 5.82
CA GLY A 125 -15.57 15.64 5.69
C GLY A 125 -15.23 16.15 4.29
N GLN A 126 -14.01 15.87 3.86
CA GLN A 126 -13.52 16.30 2.56
C GLN A 126 -12.40 15.38 2.07
N VAL A 127 -12.51 14.99 0.80
CA VAL A 127 -11.40 14.47 0.00
C VAL A 127 -10.51 15.63 -0.42
N THR A 128 -9.22 15.51 -0.14
CA THR A 128 -8.22 16.58 -0.31
C THR A 128 -7.06 16.18 -1.23
N SER A 129 -7.01 14.92 -1.65
CA SER A 129 -6.10 14.39 -2.65
C SER A 129 -6.75 13.19 -3.33
N VAL A 130 -6.70 13.17 -4.66
CA VAL A 130 -6.98 11.97 -5.47
C VAL A 130 -5.79 11.75 -6.40
N THR A 131 -5.21 10.56 -6.30
CA THR A 131 -4.06 10.16 -7.10
C THR A 131 -4.39 8.89 -7.85
N THR A 132 -4.58 8.96 -9.16
CA THR A 132 -4.70 7.75 -9.98
C THR A 132 -3.30 7.24 -10.32
N LYS A 133 -3.20 5.92 -10.51
CA LYS A 133 -1.92 5.25 -10.77
C LYS A 133 -1.91 4.72 -12.19
N GLU A 134 -0.88 5.10 -12.93
CA GLU A 134 -0.60 4.55 -14.24
C GLU A 134 0.54 3.54 -14.11
N PHE A 135 0.20 2.28 -14.34
CA PHE A 135 1.17 1.18 -14.28
C PHE A 135 2.16 1.28 -15.42
N LEU A 136 3.41 0.91 -15.12
CA LEU A 136 4.45 0.82 -16.13
C LEU A 136 4.04 -0.23 -17.17
N SER A 137 3.93 0.19 -18.43
CA SER A 137 3.57 -0.66 -19.56
C SER A 137 4.33 -0.25 -20.81
N VAL A 138 4.37 -1.15 -21.80
CA VAL A 138 4.81 -0.87 -23.17
C VAL A 138 3.68 -1.20 -24.13
N CYS A 139 3.62 -0.49 -25.25
CA CYS A 139 2.63 -0.70 -26.30
C CYS A 139 3.27 -1.46 -27.46
N GLY A 140 2.65 -2.55 -27.90
CA GLY A 140 3.10 -3.35 -29.03
C GLY A 140 3.02 -2.58 -30.34
N ASP A 141 4.06 -2.75 -31.17
CA ASP A 141 4.11 -2.28 -32.56
C ASP A 141 3.87 -3.43 -33.56
N GLY A 142 3.60 -4.65 -33.06
CA GLY A 142 3.37 -5.85 -33.87
C GLY A 142 4.65 -6.52 -34.39
N ALA A 143 5.84 -5.98 -34.10
CA ALA A 143 7.10 -6.47 -34.66
C ALA A 143 8.24 -6.59 -33.64
N SER A 144 8.29 -5.69 -32.66
CA SER A 144 9.35 -5.61 -31.66
C SER A 144 9.03 -6.45 -30.43
N THR A 145 10.06 -7.01 -29.80
CA THR A 145 9.89 -7.70 -28.53
C THR A 145 9.60 -6.71 -27.39
N VAL A 146 9.04 -7.20 -26.28
CA VAL A 146 8.88 -6.40 -25.05
C VAL A 146 10.22 -5.82 -24.60
N LEU A 147 11.33 -6.56 -24.74
CA LEU A 147 12.66 -6.06 -24.43
C LEU A 147 13.03 -4.83 -25.27
N ASP A 148 12.81 -4.90 -26.59
CA ASP A 148 13.07 -3.79 -27.51
C ASP A 148 12.21 -2.56 -27.17
N LEU A 149 10.93 -2.80 -26.88
CA LEU A 149 9.99 -1.75 -26.49
C LEU A 149 10.40 -1.09 -25.15
N ILE A 150 10.92 -1.86 -24.19
CA ILE A 150 11.48 -1.34 -22.94
C ILE A 150 12.67 -0.42 -23.20
N HIS A 151 13.60 -0.82 -24.09
CA HIS A 151 14.77 0.00 -24.42
C HIS A 151 14.42 1.36 -25.04
N ARG A 152 13.28 1.45 -25.73
CA ARG A 152 12.76 2.70 -26.30
C ARG A 152 12.01 3.57 -25.29
N HIS A 153 11.69 3.05 -24.11
CA HIS A 153 10.91 3.76 -23.08
C HIS A 153 11.77 4.07 -21.84
N PRO A 154 12.26 5.31 -21.65
CA PRO A 154 13.22 5.65 -20.58
C PRO A 154 12.82 5.18 -19.17
N ARG A 155 11.54 5.40 -18.80
CA ARG A 155 10.98 4.93 -17.52
C ARG A 155 11.02 3.40 -17.35
N ALA A 156 10.75 2.65 -18.42
CA ALA A 156 10.75 1.20 -18.38
C ALA A 156 12.17 0.64 -18.35
N LEU A 157 13.09 1.27 -19.09
CA LEU A 157 14.50 0.92 -19.11
C LEU A 157 15.13 0.97 -17.71
N LEU A 158 14.79 1.97 -16.89
CA LEU A 158 15.23 2.06 -15.49
C LEU A 158 14.77 0.89 -14.61
N GLN A 159 13.80 0.09 -15.06
CA GLN A 159 13.26 -1.06 -14.32
C GLN A 159 13.63 -2.40 -14.96
N LEU A 160 14.43 -2.40 -16.03
CA LEU A 160 14.71 -3.60 -16.84
C LEU A 160 15.25 -4.76 -16.02
N GLU A 161 16.26 -4.55 -15.17
CA GLU A 161 16.84 -5.63 -14.36
C GLU A 161 15.81 -6.28 -13.42
N ARG A 162 14.95 -5.47 -12.79
CA ARG A 162 13.86 -5.96 -11.94
C ARG A 162 12.85 -6.77 -12.77
N ILE A 163 12.49 -6.27 -13.95
CA ILE A 163 11.53 -6.95 -14.84
C ILE A 163 12.12 -8.28 -15.33
N ARG A 164 13.40 -8.31 -15.72
CA ARG A 164 14.10 -9.52 -16.16
C ARG A 164 14.12 -10.60 -15.08
N GLN A 165 14.36 -10.23 -13.83
CA GLN A 165 14.35 -11.16 -12.70
C GLN A 165 12.94 -11.71 -12.40
N GLN A 166 11.90 -10.90 -12.64
CA GLN A 166 10.54 -11.22 -12.22
C GLN A 166 9.70 -11.87 -13.33
N TYR A 167 9.91 -11.49 -14.58
CA TYR A 167 9.14 -11.94 -15.74
C TYR A 167 10.07 -12.18 -16.96
N PRO A 168 11.04 -13.10 -16.87
CA PRO A 168 11.98 -13.35 -17.97
C PRO A 168 11.25 -13.71 -19.27
N ASP A 169 10.21 -14.55 -19.17
CA ASP A 169 9.45 -15.03 -20.33
C ASP A 169 8.68 -13.91 -21.05
N LYS A 170 8.29 -12.84 -20.33
CA LYS A 170 7.61 -11.69 -20.95
C LYS A 170 8.52 -10.92 -21.90
N LEU A 171 9.84 -10.91 -21.65
CA LEU A 171 10.76 -10.08 -22.42
C LEU A 171 10.88 -10.49 -23.89
N ALA A 172 10.69 -11.78 -24.18
CA ALA A 172 10.79 -12.33 -25.53
C ALA A 172 9.48 -12.23 -26.33
N GLN A 173 8.36 -11.84 -25.70
CA GLN A 173 7.06 -11.74 -26.38
C GLN A 173 7.08 -10.59 -27.38
N VAL A 174 6.44 -10.77 -28.54
CA VAL A 174 6.16 -9.71 -29.52
C VAL A 174 4.67 -9.36 -29.42
N PRO A 175 4.31 -8.26 -28.74
CA PRO A 175 2.90 -7.90 -28.56
C PRO A 175 2.29 -7.38 -29.86
N GLY A 176 1.01 -7.65 -30.08
CA GLY A 176 0.27 -7.16 -31.23
C GLY A 176 0.24 -5.64 -31.30
N GLN A 177 -0.03 -5.07 -32.48
CA GLN A 177 -0.11 -3.62 -32.64
C GLN A 177 -1.19 -3.03 -31.73
N GLY A 178 -0.80 -2.08 -30.86
CA GLY A 178 -1.69 -1.45 -29.89
C GLY A 178 -1.90 -2.22 -28.59
N GLU A 179 -1.33 -3.43 -28.45
CA GLU A 179 -1.45 -4.24 -27.24
C GLU A 179 -0.62 -3.64 -26.09
N LEU A 180 -1.25 -3.40 -24.93
CA LEU A 180 -0.56 -2.90 -23.74
C LEU A 180 -0.05 -4.06 -22.88
N VAL A 181 1.27 -4.20 -22.80
CA VAL A 181 1.91 -5.17 -21.91
C VAL A 181 2.29 -4.49 -20.60
N SER A 182 1.65 -4.90 -19.50
CA SER A 182 2.00 -4.42 -18.16
C SER A 182 3.31 -5.04 -17.65
N LEU A 183 4.21 -4.16 -17.19
CA LEU A 183 5.54 -4.45 -16.65
C LEU A 183 5.60 -4.36 -15.10
N GLY A 184 4.43 -4.34 -14.46
CA GLY A 184 4.29 -4.33 -13.01
C GLY A 184 2.92 -4.82 -12.54
N ILE A 185 2.87 -5.37 -11.32
CA ILE A 185 1.64 -5.89 -10.70
C ILE A 185 1.08 -4.92 -9.63
N VAL A 186 1.91 -4.01 -9.12
CA VAL A 186 1.60 -3.18 -7.95
C VAL A 186 1.85 -1.70 -8.25
N GLY A 187 0.92 -0.84 -7.86
CA GLY A 187 0.97 0.62 -8.03
C GLY A 187 1.97 1.30 -7.08
N ASN A 188 3.25 0.94 -7.20
CA ASN A 188 4.33 1.48 -6.39
C ASN A 188 5.17 2.45 -7.22
N HIS A 189 5.25 3.70 -6.76
CA HIS A 189 6.07 4.75 -7.38
C HIS A 189 7.53 4.33 -7.56
N ALA A 190 8.11 3.68 -6.55
CA ALA A 190 9.50 3.19 -6.60
C ALA A 190 9.73 2.08 -7.65
N LYS A 191 8.66 1.47 -8.17
CA LYS A 191 8.70 0.42 -9.21
C LYS A 191 8.28 0.92 -10.59
N GLY A 192 8.25 2.24 -10.81
CA GLY A 192 7.97 2.88 -12.10
C GLY A 192 6.49 3.22 -12.35
N THR A 193 5.60 3.01 -11.37
CA THR A 193 4.21 3.51 -11.46
C THR A 193 4.19 5.02 -11.42
N ARG A 194 3.51 5.67 -12.38
CA ARG A 194 3.34 7.12 -12.36
C ARG A 194 2.12 7.49 -11.53
N PHE A 195 2.29 8.45 -10.64
CA PHE A 195 1.22 9.03 -9.83
C PHE A 195 0.69 10.26 -10.55
N ILE A 196 -0.62 10.27 -10.82
CA ILE A 196 -1.29 11.33 -11.56
C ILE A 196 -2.17 12.12 -10.60
N ASN A 197 -1.94 13.43 -10.52
CA ASN A 197 -2.80 14.33 -9.77
C ASN A 197 -4.15 14.41 -10.49
N SER A 198 -5.12 13.78 -9.84
CA SER A 198 -6.49 13.62 -10.29
C SER A 198 -7.47 14.38 -9.39
N ASN A 199 -7.00 15.45 -8.73
CA ASN A 199 -7.84 16.28 -7.87
C ASN A 199 -9.04 16.91 -8.59
N GLY A 200 -9.04 16.96 -9.93
CA GLY A 200 -10.21 17.35 -10.73
C GLY A 200 -11.42 16.42 -10.56
N LEU A 201 -11.23 15.20 -10.03
CA LEU A 201 -12.31 14.27 -9.69
C LEU A 201 -12.99 14.61 -8.35
N ILE A 202 -12.42 15.53 -7.57
CA ILE A 202 -12.97 15.91 -6.26
C ILE A 202 -14.23 16.74 -6.49
N GLY A 203 -15.37 16.18 -6.11
CA GLY A 203 -16.67 16.81 -6.18
C GLY A 203 -17.60 16.35 -5.05
N PRO A 204 -18.83 16.86 -5.02
CA PRO A 204 -19.82 16.50 -3.98
C PRO A 204 -20.07 14.99 -3.88
N GLU A 205 -20.14 14.29 -5.01
CA GLU A 205 -20.37 12.84 -5.08
C GLU A 205 -19.23 12.05 -4.42
N LEU A 206 -17.97 12.36 -4.77
CA LEU A 206 -16.80 11.71 -4.20
C LEU A 206 -16.71 11.97 -2.69
N ASN A 207 -16.98 13.21 -2.26
CA ASN A 207 -17.01 13.54 -0.83
C ASN A 207 -18.12 12.77 -0.10
N GLY A 208 -19.31 12.69 -0.68
CA GLY A 208 -20.45 11.95 -0.11
C GLY A 208 -20.14 10.47 0.08
N PHE A 209 -19.59 9.80 -0.95
CA PHE A 209 -19.19 8.40 -0.85
C PHE A 209 -18.16 8.16 0.28
N PHE A 210 -17.11 8.99 0.36
CA PHE A 210 -16.10 8.83 1.40
C PHE A 210 -16.57 9.27 2.79
N ASP A 211 -17.57 10.16 2.89
CA ASP A 211 -18.24 10.48 4.16
C ASP A 211 -19.00 9.25 4.69
N GLU A 212 -19.83 8.63 3.86
CA GLU A 212 -20.60 7.43 4.20
C GLU A 212 -19.70 6.25 4.57
N LEU A 213 -18.62 6.05 3.81
CA LEU A 213 -17.63 5.03 4.10
C LEU A 213 -16.89 5.31 5.41
N ALA A 214 -16.38 6.52 5.62
CA ALA A 214 -15.59 6.87 6.80
C ALA A 214 -16.42 6.89 8.09
N LEU A 215 -17.72 7.16 8.03
CA LEU A 215 -18.63 7.08 9.18
C LEU A 215 -18.78 5.64 9.71
N GLN A 216 -18.59 4.63 8.86
CA GLN A 216 -18.63 3.21 9.24
C GLN A 216 -17.33 2.72 9.87
N ILE A 217 -16.30 3.57 9.97
CA ILE A 217 -14.99 3.24 10.53
C ILE A 217 -14.86 3.97 11.88
N PRO A 218 -15.17 3.32 13.02
CA PRO A 218 -15.17 3.99 14.31
C PRO A 218 -13.82 4.62 14.61
N GLY A 219 -13.81 5.89 15.05
CA GLY A 219 -12.58 6.57 15.40
C GLY A 219 -11.63 6.85 14.23
N PHE A 220 -12.07 6.84 12.98
CA PHE A 220 -11.28 7.28 11.84
C PHE A 220 -11.66 8.70 11.40
N TYR A 221 -10.66 9.57 11.28
CA TYR A 221 -10.84 10.99 10.97
C TYR A 221 -9.86 11.53 9.93
N TYR A 222 -8.75 10.85 9.69
CA TYR A 222 -7.75 11.28 8.71
C TYR A 222 -6.99 10.09 8.15
N GLY A 223 -6.93 9.97 6.83
CA GLY A 223 -6.14 8.91 6.23
C GLY A 223 -6.35 8.76 4.73
N ARG A 224 -5.54 7.88 4.13
CA ARG A 224 -5.61 7.55 2.71
C ARG A 224 -6.17 6.16 2.51
N PHE A 225 -7.22 6.08 1.70
CA PHE A 225 -7.72 4.84 1.15
C PHE A 225 -6.96 4.56 -0.14
N ASP A 226 -6.25 3.43 -0.20
CA ASP A 226 -5.66 2.92 -1.44
C ASP A 226 -6.61 1.86 -2.01
N LEU A 227 -7.00 2.05 -3.28
CA LEU A 227 -8.18 1.46 -3.90
C LEU A 227 -7.81 0.76 -5.20
N LYS A 228 -8.49 -0.34 -5.52
CA LYS A 228 -8.58 -0.93 -6.85
C LYS A 228 -10.02 -0.94 -7.32
N TYR A 229 -10.26 -0.67 -8.60
CA TYR A 229 -11.62 -0.56 -9.14
C TYR A 229 -11.69 -0.88 -10.64
N SER A 230 -12.86 -1.32 -11.10
CA SER A 230 -13.09 -1.86 -12.45
C SER A 230 -13.33 -0.78 -13.51
N HIS A 231 -13.96 0.34 -13.16
CA HIS A 231 -14.34 1.41 -14.09
C HIS A 231 -14.07 2.80 -13.50
N PRO A 232 -13.66 3.83 -14.27
CA PRO A 232 -13.45 5.18 -13.74
C PRO A 232 -14.59 5.73 -12.87
N ALA A 233 -15.84 5.42 -13.25
CA ALA A 233 -17.03 5.83 -12.51
C ALA A 233 -17.14 5.19 -11.11
N SER A 234 -16.52 4.03 -10.86
CA SER A 234 -16.53 3.32 -9.57
C SER A 234 -16.00 4.15 -8.41
N LEU A 235 -15.15 5.15 -8.66
CA LEU A 235 -14.69 6.06 -7.61
C LEU A 235 -15.84 6.90 -7.01
N HIS A 236 -16.87 7.17 -7.80
CA HIS A 236 -18.02 7.98 -7.39
C HIS A 236 -19.16 7.10 -6.84
N THR A 237 -19.37 5.91 -7.41
CA THR A 237 -20.48 5.02 -7.04
C THR A 237 -20.12 3.98 -5.98
N GLY A 238 -18.84 3.68 -5.79
CA GLY A 238 -18.36 2.57 -4.96
C GLY A 238 -18.55 1.19 -5.61
N GLU A 239 -19.20 1.08 -6.77
CA GLU A 239 -19.48 -0.19 -7.42
C GLU A 239 -18.19 -0.83 -7.97
N GLY A 240 -17.95 -2.09 -7.61
CA GLY A 240 -16.74 -2.81 -8.04
C GLY A 240 -15.44 -2.23 -7.49
N LEU A 241 -15.52 -1.42 -6.42
CA LEU A 241 -14.38 -0.81 -5.75
C LEU A 241 -13.98 -1.64 -4.52
N LYS A 242 -12.69 -1.91 -4.41
CA LYS A 242 -12.08 -2.55 -3.24
C LYS A 242 -10.95 -1.70 -2.69
N ILE A 243 -10.98 -1.44 -1.39
CA ILE A 243 -9.96 -0.76 -0.62
C ILE A 243 -8.92 -1.79 -0.19
N ILE A 244 -7.74 -1.72 -0.80
CA ILE A 244 -6.65 -2.69 -0.57
C ILE A 244 -5.78 -2.33 0.64
N GLU A 245 -5.76 -1.06 1.04
CA GLU A 245 -5.10 -0.54 2.25
C GLU A 245 -5.81 0.72 2.79
N LEU A 246 -5.93 0.82 4.11
CA LEU A 246 -6.31 2.03 4.82
C LEU A 246 -5.11 2.53 5.63
N ASN A 247 -4.65 3.75 5.34
CA ASN A 247 -3.48 4.36 5.97
C ASN A 247 -3.91 5.53 6.86
N GLY A 248 -3.25 5.70 8.01
CA GLY A 248 -3.57 6.78 8.97
C GLY A 248 -2.77 8.07 8.76
N VAL A 249 -2.29 8.67 9.84
CA VAL A 249 -1.65 10.01 9.85
C VAL A 249 -0.35 10.12 9.03
N CYS A 250 0.35 9.00 8.78
CA CYS A 250 1.54 8.98 7.91
C CYS A 250 1.17 9.02 6.41
N SER A 251 -0.12 9.09 6.08
CA SER A 251 -0.58 9.23 4.70
C SER A 251 -0.22 10.60 4.15
N GLU A 252 0.64 10.61 3.14
CA GLU A 252 0.95 11.79 2.35
C GLU A 252 -0.10 11.98 1.22
N PRO A 253 -0.40 13.24 0.85
CA PRO A 253 -1.18 13.55 -0.35
C PRO A 253 -0.36 13.21 -1.59
N THR A 254 -0.51 11.99 -2.11
CA THR A 254 0.39 11.46 -3.15
C THR A 254 0.29 12.19 -4.49
N HIS A 255 -0.70 13.06 -4.69
CA HIS A 255 -0.82 13.88 -5.90
C HIS A 255 0.33 14.88 -6.05
N ILE A 256 1.02 15.22 -4.95
CA ILE A 256 2.20 16.11 -4.99
C ILE A 256 3.36 15.51 -5.78
N TYR A 257 3.34 14.18 -6.01
CA TYR A 257 4.35 13.46 -6.77
C TYR A 257 4.05 13.40 -8.28
N ASP A 258 2.98 14.07 -8.75
CA ASP A 258 2.75 14.20 -10.19
C ASP A 258 3.81 15.12 -10.82
N PRO A 259 4.69 14.59 -11.69
CA PRO A 259 5.76 15.37 -12.28
C PRO A 259 5.26 16.48 -13.22
N ALA A 260 4.01 16.40 -13.70
CA ALA A 260 3.44 17.36 -14.64
C ALA A 260 2.73 18.54 -13.94
N LYS A 261 2.35 18.39 -12.67
CA LYS A 261 1.48 19.36 -11.97
C LYS A 261 2.03 19.89 -10.66
N GLY A 262 3.06 19.27 -10.09
CA GLY A 262 3.63 19.63 -8.79
C GLY A 262 4.88 20.50 -8.89
N THR A 263 5.05 21.42 -7.94
CA THR A 263 6.33 22.07 -7.64
C THR A 263 6.78 21.69 -6.23
N TYR A 264 8.06 21.85 -5.92
CA TYR A 264 8.56 21.65 -4.55
C TYR A 264 7.79 22.49 -3.52
N PHE A 265 7.52 23.76 -3.82
CA PHE A 265 6.81 24.65 -2.91
C PHE A 265 5.32 24.30 -2.75
N SER A 266 4.65 23.85 -3.82
CA SER A 266 3.26 23.37 -3.70
C SER A 266 3.20 22.10 -2.85
N ALA A 267 4.15 21.18 -3.02
CA ALA A 267 4.25 19.97 -2.20
C ALA A 267 4.43 20.29 -0.71
N LEU A 268 5.35 21.22 -0.37
CA LEU A 268 5.54 21.68 1.00
C LEU A 268 4.27 22.34 1.57
N ARG A 269 3.56 23.13 0.76
CA ARG A 269 2.31 23.79 1.17
C ARG A 269 1.23 22.76 1.50
N ASP A 270 1.08 21.72 0.68
CA ASP A 270 0.11 20.64 0.94
C ASP A 270 0.49 19.86 2.20
N ILE A 271 1.75 19.47 2.35
CA ILE A 271 2.22 18.80 3.57
C ILE A 271 1.91 19.65 4.82
N ALA A 272 2.22 20.95 4.79
CA ALA A 272 1.94 21.87 5.89
C ALA A 272 0.43 22.00 6.18
N ARG A 273 -0.41 22.09 5.14
CA ARG A 273 -1.88 22.11 5.24
C ARG A 273 -2.39 20.87 5.96
N HIS A 274 -1.90 19.69 5.56
CA HIS A 274 -2.29 18.40 6.12
C HIS A 274 -1.89 18.26 7.59
N TRP A 275 -0.68 18.67 7.97
CA TRP A 275 -0.29 18.74 9.38
C TRP A 275 -1.15 19.72 10.20
N GLY A 276 -1.63 20.80 9.58
CA GLY A 276 -2.62 21.70 10.17
C GLY A 276 -3.98 21.03 10.43
N ILE A 277 -4.46 20.21 9.49
CA ILE A 277 -5.68 19.40 9.63
C ILE A 277 -5.51 18.38 10.78
N ILE A 278 -4.45 17.58 10.75
CA ILE A 278 -4.10 16.59 11.77
C ILE A 278 -4.07 17.24 13.17
N SER A 279 -3.45 18.43 13.29
CA SER A 279 -3.40 19.16 14.55
C SER A 279 -4.78 19.65 15.03
N ARG A 280 -5.68 20.04 14.13
CA ARG A 280 -7.07 20.41 14.48
C ARG A 280 -7.87 19.22 14.98
N ILE A 281 -7.79 18.08 14.27
CA ILE A 281 -8.46 16.84 14.67
C ILE A 281 -7.95 16.38 16.03
N ALA A 282 -6.64 16.30 16.22
CA ALA A 282 -6.02 15.91 17.49
C ALA A 282 -6.49 16.80 18.66
N ARG A 283 -6.59 18.12 18.47
CA ARG A 283 -7.08 19.04 19.51
C ARG A 283 -8.53 18.77 19.88
N ARG A 284 -9.41 18.53 18.91
CA ARG A 284 -10.82 18.20 19.18
C ARG A 284 -10.94 16.84 19.89
N GLN A 285 -10.22 15.82 19.43
CA GLN A 285 -10.16 14.51 20.07
C GLN A 285 -9.68 14.59 21.52
N ARG A 286 -8.61 15.35 21.79
CA ARG A 286 -8.11 15.57 23.15
C ARG A 286 -9.12 16.30 24.03
N LYS A 287 -9.83 17.29 23.49
CA LYS A 287 -10.92 17.98 24.22
C LYS A 287 -12.07 17.02 24.56
N ALA A 288 -12.30 16.02 23.71
CA ALA A 288 -13.26 14.94 23.93
C ALA A 288 -12.74 13.80 24.83
N GLY A 289 -11.57 13.95 25.47
CA GLY A 289 -11.03 12.97 26.42
C GLY A 289 -10.20 11.84 25.81
N VAL A 290 -9.92 11.87 24.50
CA VAL A 290 -9.09 10.85 23.87
C VAL A 290 -7.63 10.98 24.32
N PRO A 291 -7.03 9.89 24.87
CA PRO A 291 -5.67 9.93 25.36
C PRO A 291 -4.66 10.08 24.21
N VAL A 292 -3.52 10.68 24.52
CA VAL A 292 -2.36 10.77 23.63
C VAL A 292 -1.32 9.78 24.13
N MET A 293 -0.60 9.14 23.21
CA MET A 293 0.55 8.31 23.56
C MET A 293 1.58 9.16 24.29
N THR A 294 2.15 8.61 25.36
CA THR A 294 3.27 9.24 26.04
C THR A 294 4.52 9.24 25.16
N HIS A 295 5.49 10.10 25.49
CA HIS A 295 6.80 10.09 24.81
C HIS A 295 7.48 8.72 24.89
N LEU A 296 7.39 8.03 26.04
CA LEU A 296 7.95 6.71 26.23
C LEU A 296 7.26 5.66 25.34
N GLN A 297 5.92 5.66 25.29
CA GLN A 297 5.17 4.75 24.41
C GLN A 297 5.53 4.99 22.94
N THR A 298 5.64 6.25 22.54
CA THR A 298 6.02 6.65 21.18
C THR A 298 7.44 6.19 20.84
N ALA A 299 8.41 6.45 21.72
CA ALA A 299 9.80 6.03 21.54
C ALA A 299 9.92 4.50 21.43
N LYS A 300 9.21 3.75 22.29
CA LYS A 300 9.14 2.28 22.20
C LYS A 300 8.55 1.81 20.87
N ALA A 301 7.48 2.42 20.39
CA ALA A 301 6.85 2.07 19.11
C ALA A 301 7.82 2.31 17.93
N PHE A 302 8.50 3.45 17.90
CA PHE A 302 9.49 3.72 16.85
C PHE A 302 10.73 2.85 16.93
N LEU A 303 11.24 2.56 18.13
CA LEU A 303 12.37 1.63 18.28
C LEU A 303 12.00 0.23 17.77
N LYS A 304 10.78 -0.24 18.06
CA LYS A 304 10.26 -1.49 17.50
C LYS A 304 10.19 -1.44 15.97
N LEU A 305 9.69 -0.34 15.40
CA LEU A 305 9.63 -0.15 13.95
C LEU A 305 11.02 -0.20 13.31
N PHE A 306 11.98 0.55 13.84
CA PHE A 306 13.35 0.58 13.31
C PHE A 306 14.02 -0.80 13.42
N THR A 307 13.87 -1.46 14.57
CA THR A 307 14.43 -2.81 14.79
C THR A 307 13.80 -3.83 13.84
N TYR A 308 12.49 -3.75 13.63
CA TYR A 308 11.77 -4.61 12.70
C TYR A 308 12.21 -4.35 11.24
N GLN A 309 12.33 -3.08 10.83
CA GLN A 309 12.80 -2.73 9.50
C GLN A 309 14.24 -3.19 9.23
N LYS A 310 15.13 -3.05 10.22
CA LYS A 310 16.52 -3.51 10.13
C LYS A 310 16.58 -5.03 9.93
N ARG A 311 15.78 -5.79 10.69
CA ARG A 311 15.70 -7.26 10.57
C ARG A 311 15.19 -7.70 9.19
N VAL A 312 14.11 -7.09 8.70
CA VAL A 312 13.57 -7.43 7.37
C VAL A 312 14.56 -7.12 6.25
N ARG A 313 15.23 -5.96 6.28
CA ARG A 313 16.28 -5.66 5.29
C ARG A 313 17.45 -6.65 5.37
N HIS A 314 17.82 -7.09 6.58
CA HIS A 314 18.84 -8.10 6.75
C HIS A 314 18.43 -9.44 6.13
N TRP A 315 17.21 -9.94 6.40
CA TRP A 315 16.71 -11.18 5.80
C TRP A 315 16.62 -11.10 4.27
N ILE A 316 16.21 -9.96 3.72
CA ILE A 316 16.18 -9.76 2.26
C ILE A 316 17.58 -9.84 1.67
N ARG A 317 18.58 -9.22 2.31
CA ARG A 317 19.97 -9.30 1.86
C ARG A 317 20.52 -10.73 1.95
N ALA A 318 20.24 -11.41 3.06
CA ALA A 318 20.66 -12.80 3.26
C ALA A 318 20.02 -13.74 2.22
N ALA A 319 18.74 -13.56 1.91
CA ALA A 319 18.01 -14.34 0.93
C ALA A 319 18.36 -14.00 -0.54
N ALA A 320 19.15 -12.96 -0.78
CA ALA A 320 19.64 -12.56 -2.09
C ALA A 320 21.13 -12.90 -2.31
N ALA A 321 21.85 -13.33 -1.27
CA ALA A 321 23.22 -13.80 -1.41
C ALA A 321 23.24 -15.15 -2.13
N PRO A 322 24.08 -15.34 -3.17
CA PRO A 322 24.22 -16.65 -3.80
C PRO A 322 24.68 -17.66 -2.74
N HIS A 323 24.09 -18.85 -2.73
CA HIS A 323 24.57 -19.97 -1.93
C HIS A 323 26.01 -20.27 -2.34
N THR A 324 26.99 -19.77 -1.58
CA THR A 324 28.34 -20.31 -1.62
C THR A 324 28.27 -21.67 -0.94
N SER A 325 28.06 -22.73 -1.72
CA SER A 325 28.31 -24.10 -1.26
C SER A 325 29.75 -24.14 -0.72
N PRO A 326 30.00 -24.68 0.48
CA PRO A 326 31.36 -24.95 0.90
C PRO A 326 31.94 -25.96 -0.09
N VAL A 327 32.93 -25.53 -0.87
CA VAL A 327 33.76 -26.42 -1.66
C VAL A 327 34.35 -27.42 -0.68
N GLY A 328 33.94 -28.68 -0.81
CA GLY A 328 34.53 -29.78 -0.05
C GLY A 328 36.02 -29.79 -0.36
N THR A 329 36.84 -29.54 0.66
CA THR A 329 38.23 -29.95 0.66
C THR A 329 38.24 -31.48 0.64
N ALA A 330 38.37 -32.03 -0.55
CA ALA A 330 38.74 -33.42 -0.75
C ALA A 330 40.07 -33.67 -0.02
N GLN A 331 40.06 -34.72 0.81
CA GLN A 331 41.27 -35.33 1.31
C GLN A 331 42.11 -35.83 0.12
N GLY A 332 43.39 -35.50 0.14
CA GLY A 332 44.45 -36.07 -0.68
C GLY A 332 45.67 -36.24 0.19
#